data_AF-A0A1G7XAY9-F1
#
_entry.id   AF-A0A1G7XAY9-F1
#
_cell.length_a   1.000
_cell.length_b   1.000
_cell.length_c   1.000
_cell.angle_alpha   90.00
_cell.angle_beta   90.00
_cell.angle_gamma   90.00
#
_symmetry.space_group_name_H-M   'P 1'
#
loop_
_entity.id
_entity.type
_entity.pdbx_description
1 polymer ?
#
loop_
_entity_poly.entity_id
_entity_poly.type
_entity_poly.pdbx_seq_one_letter_code
_entity_poly.pdbx_strand_id
1 'polypeptide(L)' 'MSLETYLKQTITLVIETGYSSVWGRVQYDDNLIVDEAATVEGLQSNMAGLLLEFHDLKPGLYEFSIEYD' A
#
# COMPACT_ATOMS: atom_id res chain seq x y z
N MET A 1 -11.26 27.85 -3.64
CA MET A 1 -10.66 26.66 -3.00
C MET A 1 -11.68 26.15 -1.99
N SER A 2 -12.30 25.01 -2.24
CA SER A 2 -13.34 24.43 -1.37
C SER A 2 -12.75 23.53 -0.29
N LEU A 3 -13.48 23.48 0.82
CA LEU A 3 -13.18 22.90 2.14
C LEU A 3 -13.13 21.36 2.18
N GLU A 4 -12.29 20.72 1.39
CA GLU A 4 -12.10 19.26 1.51
C GLU A 4 -10.62 18.92 1.53
N THR A 5 -9.99 19.19 2.67
CA THR A 5 -8.92 18.30 3.14
C THR A 5 -9.60 16.95 3.40
N TYR A 6 -9.78 16.13 2.36
CA TYR A 6 -10.20 14.74 2.54
C TYR A 6 -9.17 14.11 3.49
N LEU A 7 -9.64 13.62 4.63
CA LEU A 7 -8.82 12.77 5.48
C LEU A 7 -8.44 11.57 4.62
N LYS A 8 -7.19 11.53 4.18
CA LYS A 8 -6.64 10.36 3.50
C LYS A 8 -6.66 9.22 4.51
N GLN A 9 -7.17 8.09 4.09
CA GLN A 9 -7.07 6.87 4.88
C GLN A 9 -5.60 6.51 5.02
N THR A 10 -5.16 6.15 6.22
CA THR A 10 -3.84 5.54 6.39
C THR A 10 -3.96 4.04 6.24
N ILE A 11 -3.14 3.45 5.37
CA ILE A 11 -3.03 2.00 5.18
C ILE A 11 -1.65 1.56 5.64
N THR A 12 -1.59 0.59 6.55
CA THR A 12 -0.30 0.02 6.96
C THR A 12 0.20 -0.93 5.88
N LEU A 13 1.38 -0.62 5.32
CA LEU A 13 2.17 -1.51 4.49
C LEU A 13 3.30 -2.05 5.37
N VAL A 14 3.22 -3.33 5.72
CA VAL A 14 4.29 -4.00 6.47
C VAL A 14 5.29 -4.56 5.46
N ILE A 15 6.55 -4.22 5.63
CA ILE A 15 7.66 -4.59 4.74
C ILE A 15 8.61 -5.53 5.46
N GLU A 16 8.93 -6.63 4.79
CA GLU A 16 9.99 -7.58 5.17
C GLU A 16 11.11 -7.54 4.14
N THR A 17 12.36 -7.63 4.60
CA THR A 17 13.53 -7.69 3.71
C THR A 17 13.85 -9.12 3.32
N GLY A 18 13.92 -9.38 2.01
CA GLY A 18 14.47 -10.61 1.43
C GLY A 18 15.94 -10.47 1.05
N TYR A 19 16.51 -11.50 0.45
CA TYR A 19 17.92 -11.50 0.03
C TYR A 19 18.24 -10.44 -1.05
N SER A 20 17.33 -10.22 -2.00
CA SER A 20 17.51 -9.33 -3.15
C SER A 20 16.31 -8.46 -3.46
N SER A 21 15.33 -8.44 -2.56
CA SER A 21 13.99 -7.90 -2.78
C SER A 21 13.34 -7.54 -1.44
N VAL A 22 12.23 -6.82 -1.51
CA VAL A 22 11.36 -6.52 -0.38
C VAL A 22 10.01 -7.18 -0.59
N TRP A 23 9.50 -7.79 0.45
CA TRP A 23 8.16 -8.35 0.51
C TRP A 23 7.25 -7.39 1.26
N GLY A 24 6.02 -7.22 0.80
CA GLY A 24 5.04 -6.32 1.40
C GLY A 24 3.72 -7.01 1.64
N ARG A 25 3.06 -6.66 2.75
CA ARG A 25 1.67 -7.03 2.99
C ARG A 25 0.81 -5.85 3.42
N VAL A 26 -0.44 -5.86 2.96
CA VAL A 26 -1.50 -4.92 3.34
C VAL A 26 -2.73 -5.74 3.73
N GLN A 27 -3.32 -5.42 4.89
CA GLN A 27 -4.64 -5.91 5.27
C GLN A 27 -5.68 -4.82 4.93
N TYR A 28 -6.65 -5.14 4.07
CA TYR A 28 -7.70 -4.21 3.66
C TYR A 28 -9.02 -4.95 3.40
N ASP A 29 -10.13 -4.47 3.98
CA ASP A 29 -11.47 -5.09 3.88
C ASP A 29 -11.45 -6.63 4.02
N ASP A 30 -10.89 -7.13 5.12
CA ASP A 30 -10.72 -8.56 5.43
C ASP A 30 -9.85 -9.37 4.43
N ASN A 31 -9.30 -8.74 3.39
CA ASN A 31 -8.35 -9.34 2.46
C ASN A 31 -6.90 -9.03 2.84
N LEU A 32 -6.04 -10.04 2.66
CA LEU A 32 -4.59 -9.89 2.73
C LEU A 32 -4.02 -9.78 1.31
N ILE A 33 -3.43 -8.64 1.00
CA ILE A 33 -2.71 -8.40 -0.25
C ILE A 33 -1.22 -8.57 0.05
N VAL A 34 -0.52 -9.36 -0.78
CA VAL A 34 0.92 -9.62 -0.65
C VAL A 34 1.57 -9.46 -2.01
N ASP A 35 2.74 -8.83 -2.05
CA ASP A 35 3.57 -8.76 -3.25
C ASP A 35 5.06 -8.59 -2.91
N GLU A 36 5.91 -8.72 -3.93
CA GLU A 36 7.36 -8.57 -3.86
C GLU A 36 7.85 -7.56 -4.92
N ALA A 37 8.84 -6.74 -4.56
CA ALA A 37 9.52 -5.87 -5.52
C ALA A 37 11.01 -5.71 -5.20
N ALA A 38 11.76 -5.19 -6.16
CA ALA A 38 13.18 -4.88 -5.96
C ALA A 38 13.42 -3.68 -5.02
N THR A 39 12.46 -2.77 -4.90
CA THR A 39 12.54 -1.58 -4.04
C THR A 39 11.24 -1.32 -3.32
N VAL A 40 11.30 -0.54 -2.24
CA VAL A 40 10.12 -0.09 -1.49
C VAL A 40 9.19 0.73 -2.37
N GLU A 41 9.70 1.63 -3.23
CA GLU A 41 8.82 2.39 -4.14
C GLU A 41 8.13 1.49 -5.17
N GLY A 42 8.82 0.48 -5.68
CA GLY A 42 8.23 -0.52 -6.58
C GLY A 42 7.10 -1.28 -5.89
N LEU A 43 7.33 -1.70 -4.65
CA LEU A 43 6.33 -2.39 -3.84
C LEU A 43 5.10 -1.50 -3.57
N GLN A 44 5.30 -0.23 -3.23
CA GLN A 44 4.20 0.72 -3.06
C GLN A 44 3.41 0.93 -4.35
N SER A 45 4.08 0.99 -5.50
CA SER A 45 3.42 1.10 -6.81
C SER A 45 2.57 -0.13 -7.11
N ASN A 46 3.08 -1.32 -6.85
CA ASN A 46 2.34 -2.56 -7.08
C ASN A 46 1.14 -2.67 -6.12
N MET A 47 1.34 -2.39 -4.83
CA MET A 47 0.26 -2.35 -3.84
C MET A 47 -0.83 -1.36 -4.22
N ALA A 48 -0.47 -0.19 -4.76
CA ALA A 48 -1.45 0.79 -5.22
C ALA A 48 -2.27 0.29 -6.41
N GLY A 49 -1.65 -0.47 -7.32
CA GLY A 49 -2.34 -1.15 -8.42
C GLY A 49 -3.31 -2.21 -7.92
N LEU A 50 -2.89 -3.06 -6.98
CA LEU A 50 -3.71 -4.13 -6.41
C LEU A 50 -4.90 -3.58 -5.61
N LEU A 51 -4.70 -2.53 -4.81
CA LEU A 51 -5.77 -1.86 -4.07
C LEU A 51 -6.80 -1.24 -5.03
N LEU A 52 -6.35 -0.65 -6.14
CA LEU A 52 -7.27 -0.15 -7.17
C LEU A 52 -8.00 -1.29 -7.87
N GLU A 53 -7.31 -2.36 -8.25
CA GLU A 53 -7.88 -3.48 -9.01
C GLU A 53 -8.91 -4.27 -8.20
N PHE A 54 -8.59 -4.61 -6.95
CA PHE A 54 -9.43 -5.49 -6.13
C PHE A 54 -10.43 -4.74 -5.25
N HIS A 55 -10.16 -3.48 -4.91
CA HIS A 55 -10.97 -2.71 -3.97
C HIS A 55 -11.45 -1.35 -4.51
N ASP A 56 -11.17 -1.03 -5.78
CA ASP A 56 -11.49 0.26 -6.43
C ASP A 56 -10.97 1.49 -5.64
N LEU A 57 -9.93 1.26 -4.82
CA LEU A 57 -9.35 2.26 -3.95
C LEU A 57 -8.38 3.16 -4.73
N LYS A 58 -8.86 4.36 -5.07
CA LYS A 58 -8.13 5.29 -5.92
C LYS A 58 -6.87 5.85 -5.25
N PRO A 59 -5.73 5.90 -5.97
CA PRO A 59 -4.55 6.63 -5.52
C PRO A 59 -4.92 8.08 -5.17
N GLY A 60 -4.54 8.52 -3.97
CA GLY A 60 -4.87 9.85 -3.45
C GLY A 60 -5.98 9.89 -2.39
N LEU A 61 -6.77 8.82 -2.26
CA LEU A 61 -7.71 8.64 -1.15
C LEU A 61 -7.04 8.07 0.11
N TYR A 62 -5.80 7.59 -0.03
CA TYR A 62 -5.04 7.01 1.06
C TYR A 62 -3.55 7.38 0.98
N GLU A 63 -2.84 7.04 2.04
CA GLU A 63 -1.38 7.04 2.14
C GLU A 63 -0.89 5.77 2.84
N PHE A 64 0.28 5.28 2.44
CA PHE A 64 0.91 4.16 3.13
C PHE A 64 1.65 4.66 4.38
N SER A 65 1.35 4.06 5.53
CA SER A 65 2.23 4.07 6.70
C SER A 65 3.11 2.83 6.63
N ILE A 66 4.42 3.01 6.56
CA ILE A 66 5.38 1.91 6.41
C ILE A 66 5.78 1.40 7.78
N GLU A 67 5.60 0.10 8.00
CA GLU A 67 6.11 -0.64 9.15
C GLU A 67 7.07 -1.73 8.68
N TYR A 68 8.04 -2.09 9.51
CA TYR A 68 9.01 -3.16 9.22
C TYR A 68 8.87 -4.27 10.25
N ASP A 69 8.90 -5.52 9.79
CA ASP A 69 8.91 -6.75 10.61
C ASP A 69 10.31 -7.39 10.60
#